data_AF-A0A183G757-F1
#
_entry.id   AF-A0A183G757-F1
#
_cell.length_a   1.000
_cell.length_b   1.000
_cell.length_c   1.000
_cell.angle_alpha   90.00
_cell.angle_beta   90.00
_cell.angle_gamma   90.00
#
_symmetry.space_group_name_H-M   'P 1'
#
loop_
_entity.id
_entity.type
_entity.pdbx_description
1 polymer ?
#
loop_
_entity_poly.entity_id
_entity_poly.type
_entity_poly.pdbx_seq_one_letter_code
_entity_poly.pdbx_strand_id
1 'polypeptide(L)'
;LCTDDVKAKVREKKSLYHVFLGDETAENWQKYQNAKKAAKKAVAIAKATHYSDVNEKLGAHDGERYPYRLAKDPHRQNEDIEKFFSINDEDGHLLTDRKKALKQ
;
A
#
# COMPACT_ATOMS: atom_id res chain seq x y z
N LEU A 1 7.98 3.88 -5.43
CA LEU A 1 8.75 2.62 -5.62
C LEU A 1 9.90 2.71 -6.63
N CYS A 2 9.75 3.43 -7.75
CA CYS A 2 10.77 3.49 -8.81
C CYS A 2 11.81 4.58 -8.51
N THR A 3 12.85 4.23 -7.76
CA THR A 3 14.01 5.10 -7.49
C THR A 3 14.92 5.19 -8.70
N ASP A 4 15.79 6.20 -8.76
CA ASP A 4 16.73 6.34 -9.88
C ASP A 4 17.75 5.20 -9.92
N ASP A 5 18.14 4.65 -8.77
CA ASP A 5 18.95 3.43 -8.67
C ASP A 5 18.24 2.22 -9.33
N VAL A 6 16.95 2.02 -9.03
CA VAL A 6 16.15 0.95 -9.67
C VAL A 6 16.10 1.14 -11.18
N LYS A 7 15.89 2.37 -11.67
CA LYS A 7 15.88 2.66 -13.11
C LYS A 7 17.23 2.39 -13.75
N ALA A 8 18.33 2.80 -13.11
CA ALA A 8 19.69 2.59 -13.58
C ALA A 8 20.00 1.09 -13.69
N LYS A 9 19.73 0.30 -12.65
CA LYS A 9 19.98 -1.16 -12.65
C LYS A 9 19.12 -1.91 -13.65
N VAL A 10 17.86 -1.50 -13.86
CA VAL A 10 17.01 -2.10 -14.90
C VAL A 10 17.51 -1.79 -16.30
N ARG A 11 17.99 -0.56 -16.56
CA ARG A 11 18.58 -0.17 -17.84
C ARG A 11 19.89 -0.92 -18.10
N GLU A 12 20.78 -0.99 -17.12
CA GLU A 12 22.04 -1.76 -17.19
C GLU A 12 21.78 -3.24 -17.51
N LYS A 13 20.84 -3.86 -16.79
CA LYS A 13 20.39 -5.24 -17.07
C LYS A 13 19.89 -5.40 -18.51
N LYS A 14 19.07 -4.47 -19.01
CA LYS A 14 18.56 -4.52 -20.39
C LYS A 14 19.69 -4.37 -21.41
N SER A 15 20.60 -3.43 -21.20
CA SER A 15 21.77 -3.22 -22.07
C SER A 15 22.61 -4.49 -22.18
N LEU A 16 22.94 -5.13 -21.06
CA LEU A 16 23.75 -6.34 -21.05
C LEU A 16 23.04 -7.55 -21.66
N TYR A 17 21.71 -7.59 -21.59
CA TYR A 17 20.93 -8.60 -22.30
C TYR A 17 21.03 -8.42 -23.82
N HIS A 18 21.01 -7.19 -24.32
CA HIS A 18 21.21 -6.93 -25.75
C HIS A 18 22.64 -7.26 -26.21
N VAL A 19 23.65 -6.97 -25.39
CA VAL A 19 25.05 -7.38 -25.69
C VAL A 19 25.16 -8.90 -25.74
N PHE A 20 24.59 -9.62 -24.77
CA PHE A 20 24.57 -11.08 -24.77
C PHE A 20 23.86 -11.67 -26.00
N LEU A 21 22.77 -11.07 -26.47
CA LEU A 21 22.08 -11.53 -27.69
C LEU A 21 22.89 -11.29 -28.97
N GLY A 22 23.79 -10.29 -28.99
CA GLY A 22 24.68 -10.04 -30.12
C GLY A 22 25.94 -10.91 -30.09
N ASP A 23 26.39 -11.29 -28.90
CA ASP A 23 27.59 -12.08 -28.66
C ASP A 23 27.38 -13.01 -27.45
N GLU A 24 26.98 -14.26 -27.72
CA GLU A 24 26.56 -15.27 -26.72
C GLU A 24 27.75 -15.89 -25.95
N THR A 25 28.74 -15.09 -25.60
CA THR A 25 29.87 -15.55 -24.78
C THR A 25 29.46 -15.82 -23.34
N ALA A 26 30.17 -16.76 -22.70
CA ALA A 26 29.99 -17.07 -21.28
C ALA A 26 30.20 -15.85 -20.37
N GLU A 27 31.11 -14.95 -20.76
CA GLU A 27 31.36 -13.70 -20.03
C GLU A 27 30.16 -12.75 -20.11
N ASN A 28 29.59 -12.55 -21.31
CA ASN A 28 28.41 -11.70 -21.49
C ASN A 28 27.19 -12.27 -20.75
N TRP A 29 27.04 -13.60 -20.75
CA TRP A 29 26.02 -14.27 -19.95
C TRP A 29 26.18 -13.99 -18.45
N GLN A 30 27.41 -14.10 -17.93
CA GLN A 30 27.70 -13.86 -16.52
C GLN A 30 27.47 -12.39 -16.13
N LYS A 31 27.87 -11.44 -16.98
CA LYS A 31 27.59 -10.00 -16.80
C LYS A 31 26.08 -9.72 -16.71
N TYR A 32 25.29 -10.27 -17.63
CA TYR A 32 23.84 -10.14 -17.60
C TYR A 32 23.22 -10.73 -16.32
N GLN A 33 23.64 -11.93 -15.91
CA GLN A 33 23.15 -12.57 -14.68
C GLN A 33 23.43 -11.73 -13.43
N ASN A 34 24.63 -11.15 -13.34
CA ASN A 34 24.99 -10.27 -12.24
C ASN A 34 24.12 -9.00 -12.22
N ALA A 35 23.94 -8.34 -13.38
CA ALA A 35 23.07 -7.18 -13.48
C ALA A 35 21.58 -7.50 -13.19
N LYS A 36 21.10 -8.67 -13.58
CA LYS A 36 19.75 -9.15 -13.25
C LYS A 36 19.57 -9.33 -11.74
N LYS A 37 20.54 -9.93 -11.05
CA LYS A 37 20.53 -10.05 -9.58
C LYS A 37 20.56 -8.68 -8.90
N ALA A 38 21.41 -7.77 -9.38
CA ALA A 38 21.51 -6.40 -8.86
C ALA A 38 20.19 -5.63 -9.01
N ALA A 39 19.56 -5.68 -10.18
CA ALA A 39 18.26 -5.04 -10.41
C ALA A 39 17.17 -5.61 -9.49
N LYS A 40 17.13 -6.94 -9.29
CA LYS A 40 16.18 -7.58 -8.36
C LYS A 40 16.41 -7.12 -6.92
N LYS A 41 17.68 -7.01 -6.49
CA LYS A 41 18.05 -6.52 -5.16
C LYS A 41 17.64 -5.06 -4.97
N ALA A 42 17.93 -4.19 -5.94
CA ALA A 42 17.54 -2.78 -5.90
C ALA A 42 16.01 -2.61 -5.77
N VAL A 43 15.23 -3.38 -6.53
CA VAL A 43 13.76 -3.37 -6.43
C VAL A 43 13.29 -3.84 -5.05
N ALA A 44 13.89 -4.90 -4.50
CA ALA A 44 13.54 -5.39 -3.17
C ALA A 44 13.83 -4.34 -2.09
N ILE A 45 14.99 -3.69 -2.14
CA ILE A 45 15.36 -2.60 -1.22
C ILE A 45 14.37 -1.44 -1.35
N ALA A 46 14.11 -0.95 -2.57
CA ALA A 46 13.18 0.16 -2.78
C ALA A 46 11.76 -0.16 -2.28
N LYS A 47 11.31 -1.42 -2.41
CA LYS A 47 10.05 -1.89 -1.84
C LYS A 47 10.07 -1.89 -0.32
N ALA A 48 11.13 -2.45 0.28
CA ALA A 48 11.29 -2.50 1.73
C ALA A 48 11.35 -1.09 2.34
N THR A 49 12.07 -0.15 1.72
CA THR A 49 12.13 1.25 2.15
C THR A 49 10.78 1.94 2.03
N HIS A 50 10.07 1.78 0.91
CA HIS A 50 8.79 2.44 0.68
C HIS A 50 7.70 1.98 1.65
N TYR A 51 7.71 0.69 2.00
CA TYR A 51 6.77 0.10 2.95
C TYR A 51 7.42 -0.15 4.32
N SER A 52 8.45 0.60 4.70
CA SER A 52 9.20 0.36 5.95
C SER A 52 8.28 0.42 7.17
N ASP A 53 7.53 1.51 7.36
CA ASP A 53 6.58 1.68 8.47
C ASP A 53 5.50 0.59 8.50
N VAL A 54 4.97 0.21 7.33
CA VAL A 54 3.97 -0.86 7.23
C VAL A 54 4.60 -2.22 7.55
N ASN A 55 5.82 -2.49 7.08
CA ASN A 55 6.54 -3.72 7.38
C ASN A 55 6.94 -3.82 8.85
N GLU A 56 7.32 -2.71 9.49
CA GLU A 56 7.60 -2.64 10.93
C GLU A 56 6.34 -2.97 11.75
N LYS A 57 5.20 -2.36 11.40
CA LYS A 57 3.92 -2.64 12.06
C LYS A 57 3.44 -4.07 11.84
N LEU A 58 3.69 -4.65 10.66
CA LEU A 58 3.39 -6.06 10.36
C LEU A 58 4.36 -7.03 11.03
N GLY A 59 5.61 -6.64 11.28
CA GLY A 59 6.61 -7.45 11.98
C GLY A 59 6.51 -7.40 13.50
N ALA A 60 5.74 -6.47 14.06
CA ALA A 60 5.44 -6.42 15.48
C ALA A 60 4.56 -7.59 15.93
N HIS A 61 4.59 -7.94 17.22
CA HIS A 61 3.80 -9.04 17.81
C HIS A 61 2.29 -8.96 17.52
N ASP A 62 1.77 -7.77 17.24
CA ASP A 62 0.35 -7.52 16.92
C ASP A 62 0.12 -7.21 15.42
N GLY A 63 1.10 -7.51 14.58
CA GLY A 63 1.10 -7.28 13.15
C GLY A 63 0.06 -8.11 12.39
N GLU A 64 -0.30 -9.29 12.90
CA GLU A 64 -1.37 -10.11 12.31
C GLU A 64 -2.76 -9.46 12.41
N ARG A 65 -3.00 -8.67 13.48
CA ARG A 65 -4.26 -7.93 13.66
C ARG A 65 -4.22 -6.54 13.03
N TYR A 66 -3.05 -6.09 12.56
CA TYR A 66 -2.87 -4.78 11.95
C TYR A 66 -3.72 -4.59 10.67
N PRO A 67 -3.78 -5.53 9.71
CA PRO A 67 -4.66 -5.43 8.55
C PRO A 67 -6.14 -5.33 8.92
N TYR A 68 -6.57 -6.12 9.92
CA TYR A 68 -7.96 -6.12 10.40
C TYR A 68 -8.36 -4.77 11.01
N ARG A 69 -7.47 -4.15 11.80
CA ARG A 69 -7.71 -2.81 12.35
C ARG A 69 -7.79 -1.74 11.27
N LEU A 70 -6.84 -1.76 10.33
CA LEU A 70 -6.82 -0.80 9.22
C LEU A 70 -8.11 -0.84 8.39
N ALA A 71 -8.65 -2.04 8.18
CA ALA A 71 -9.91 -2.24 7.47
C ALA A 71 -11.15 -1.78 8.29
N LYS A 72 -11.04 -1.65 9.62
CA LYS A 72 -12.14 -1.30 10.53
C LYS A 72 -12.14 0.17 10.98
N ASP A 73 -11.04 0.90 10.85
CA ASP A 73 -10.99 2.33 11.17
C ASP A 73 -12.00 3.20 10.38
N PRO A 74 -12.27 2.97 9.07
CA PRO A 74 -13.28 3.73 8.33
C PRO A 74 -14.71 3.50 8.85
N HIS A 75 -15.00 2.31 9.38
CA HIS A 75 -16.33 1.95 9.87
C HIS A 75 -16.73 2.79 11.08
N ARG A 76 -15.78 3.07 11.99
CA ARG A 76 -16.02 3.93 13.16
C ARG A 76 -16.25 5.39 12.79
N GLN A 77 -15.58 5.89 11.76
CA GLN A 77 -15.81 7.27 11.28
C GLN A 77 -17.19 7.43 10.63
N ASN A 78 -17.67 6.42 9.89
CA ASN A 78 -19.00 6.48 9.28
C ASN A 78 -20.13 6.25 10.30
N GLU A 79 -19.92 5.45 11.34
CA GLU A 79 -20.89 5.29 12.45
C GLU A 79 -21.06 6.58 13.27
N ASP A 80 -20.00 7.38 13.42
CA ASP A 80 -20.07 8.67 14.13
C ASP A 80 -20.76 9.75 13.29
N ILE A 81 -20.58 9.71 11.95
CA ILE A 81 -21.29 10.58 11.00
C ILE A 81 -22.77 10.17 10.86
N GLU A 82 -23.08 8.87 10.81
CA GLU A 82 -24.45 8.34 10.66
C GLU A 82 -25.33 8.63 11.90
N LYS A 83 -24.73 8.77 13.09
CA LYS A 83 -25.45 9.14 14.31
C LYS A 83 -25.98 10.58 14.34
N PHE A 84 -25.58 11.44 13.40
CA PHE A 84 -25.94 12.87 13.43
C PHE A 84 -27.11 13.28 12.52
N PHE A 85 -27.83 12.34 11.89
CA PHE A 85 -29.10 12.66 11.24
C PHE A 85 -30.24 12.68 12.26
N SER A 86 -30.18 13.62 13.20
CA SER A 86 -31.38 14.04 13.92
C SER A 86 -32.30 14.72 12.90
N ILE A 87 -33.49 14.15 12.70
CA ILE A 87 -34.54 14.77 11.90
C ILE A 87 -34.92 16.08 12.62
N ASN A 88 -34.42 17.20 12.12
CA ASN A 88 -34.83 18.52 12.59
C ASN A 88 -36.25 18.77 12.10
N ASP A 89 -37.12 19.25 12.98
CA ASP A 89 -38.40 19.84 12.55
C ASP A 89 -38.14 21.21 11.90
N GLU A 90 -39.13 21.81 11.24
CA GLU A 90 -38.96 23.06 10.48
C GLU A 90 -38.40 24.24 11.33
N ASP A 91 -38.56 24.18 12.66
CA ASP A 91 -38.07 25.16 13.63
C ASP A 91 -36.76 24.77 14.36
N GLY A 92 -36.10 23.66 14.01
CA GLY A 92 -34.77 23.29 14.52
C GLY A 92 -34.71 22.78 15.97
N HIS A 93 -35.82 22.36 16.57
CA HIS A 93 -35.85 21.78 17.92
C HIS A 93 -35.69 20.25 17.91
N LEU A 94 -34.87 19.71 18.83
CA LEU A 94 -34.54 18.29 18.96
C LEU A 94 -35.71 17.48 19.57
N LEU A 95 -36.29 16.55 18.81
CA LEU A 95 -37.32 15.62 19.28
C LEU A 95 -36.69 14.41 20.00
N THR A 96 -36.57 14.49 21.33
CA THR A 96 -35.98 13.42 22.17
C THR A 96 -36.98 12.39 22.71
N ASP A 97 -38.27 12.47 22.37
CA ASP A 97 -39.30 11.66 23.03
C ASP A 97 -39.84 10.51 22.17
N ARG A 98 -39.32 9.30 22.42
CA ARG A 98 -39.61 8.04 21.69
C ARG A 98 -41.10 7.64 21.69
N LYS A 99 -41.95 8.24 22.52
CA LYS A 99 -43.37 7.89 22.64
C LYS A 99 -44.31 8.62 21.68
N LYS A 100 -43.86 9.64 20.93
CA LYS A 100 -44.71 10.36 19.96
C LYS A 100 -44.53 9.93 18.50
N ALA A 101 -43.56 9.07 18.20
CA ALA A 101 -43.28 8.62 16.82
C ALA A 101 -44.18 7.47 16.30
N LEU A 102 -45.28 7.17 16.98
CA LEU A 102 -46.25 6.15 16.55
C LEU A 102 -47.68 6.70 16.66
N LYS A 103 -48.03 7.63 15.79
CA LYS A 103 -49.40 7.81 15.30
C LYS A 103 -49.33 8.21 13.83
N GLN A 104 -49.45 7.20 12.97
CA GLN A 104 -49.98 7.38 11.62
C GLN A 104 -51.47 7.66 11.70
#